data_AF-A0A800BUN1-F1
#
_entry.id   AF-A0A800BUN1-F1
#
_cell.length_a   1.000
_cell.length_b   1.000
_cell.length_c   1.000
_cell.angle_alpha   90.00
_cell.angle_beta   90.00
_cell.angle_gamma   90.00
#
_symmetry.space_group_name_H-M   'P 1'
#
loop_
_entity.id
_entity.type
_entity.pdbx_description
1 polymer ?
#
loop_
_entity_poly.entity_id
_entity_poly.type
_entity_poly.pdbx_seq_one_letter_code
_entity_poly.pdbx_strand_id
1 'polypeptide(L)'
;MKILKFRKQKQQYFRVTLDQRERAGDLWLRCSGCEELVFRERVRENHGICPRCGTYFFLTARERIALLVDKGSFRDISKPIVAGDPLRFVDRKPYQERLREAQEKTGLL
;
A
#
# COMPACT_ATOMS: atom_id res chain seq x y z
N MET A 1 -33.79 -36.35 -9.00
CA MET A 1 -32.98 -35.18 -9.44
C MET A 1 -31.91 -34.89 -8.39
N LYS A 2 -30.62 -35.05 -8.71
CA LYS A 2 -29.51 -34.74 -7.79
C LYS A 2 -29.15 -33.26 -7.93
N ILE A 3 -29.44 -32.47 -6.91
CA ILE A 3 -29.06 -31.05 -6.86
C ILE A 3 -27.54 -31.01 -6.68
N LEU A 4 -26.82 -30.53 -7.70
CA LEU A 4 -25.37 -30.33 -7.67
C LEU A 4 -25.05 -29.30 -6.58
N LYS A 5 -24.35 -29.74 -5.52
CA LYS A 5 -23.82 -28.84 -4.49
C LYS A 5 -22.69 -28.01 -5.11
N PHE A 6 -22.97 -26.74 -5.42
CA PHE A 6 -21.96 -25.76 -5.81
C PHE A 6 -20.98 -25.55 -4.65
N ARG A 7 -19.81 -26.18 -4.75
CA ARG A 7 -18.67 -25.97 -3.85
C ARG A 7 -18.11 -24.57 -4.13
N LYS A 8 -18.49 -23.57 -3.33
CA LYS A 8 -17.87 -22.23 -3.35
C LYS A 8 -16.37 -22.38 -3.09
N GLN A 9 -15.55 -22.29 -4.14
CA GLN A 9 -14.12 -22.11 -3.98
C GLN A 9 -13.89 -20.76 -3.31
N LYS A 10 -13.19 -20.75 -2.19
CA LYS A 10 -12.78 -19.52 -1.50
C LYS A 10 -11.81 -18.79 -2.43
N GLN A 11 -12.27 -17.73 -3.07
CA GLN A 11 -11.40 -16.83 -3.83
C GLN A 11 -10.43 -16.20 -2.83
N GLN A 12 -9.16 -16.63 -2.90
CA GLN A 12 -8.09 -16.08 -2.09
C GLN A 12 -7.62 -14.80 -2.78
N TYR A 13 -8.15 -13.66 -2.35
CA TYR A 13 -7.69 -12.36 -2.84
C TYR A 13 -6.18 -12.20 -2.56
N PHE A 14 -5.43 -11.69 -3.54
CA PHE A 14 -4.03 -11.34 -3.39
C PHE A 14 -3.90 -10.26 -2.32
N ARG A 15 -3.51 -10.65 -1.11
CA ARG A 15 -3.20 -9.70 -0.03
C ARG A 15 -1.81 -9.15 -0.30
N VAL A 16 -1.75 -7.88 -0.70
CA VAL A 16 -0.50 -7.11 -0.60
C VAL A 16 -0.25 -6.92 0.89
N THR A 17 0.70 -7.67 1.44
CA THR A 17 1.26 -7.38 2.77
C THR A 17 2.04 -6.08 2.66
N LEU A 18 1.43 -4.99 3.11
CA LEU A 18 2.18 -3.77 3.37
C LEU A 18 3.14 -4.11 4.53
N ASP A 19 4.43 -4.24 4.24
CA ASP A 19 5.42 -4.46 5.29
C ASP A 19 5.47 -3.21 6.17
N GLN A 20 4.82 -3.27 7.33
CA GLN A 20 4.67 -2.13 8.24
C GLN A 20 5.94 -1.86 9.06
N ARG A 21 7.09 -2.37 8.61
CA ARG A 21 8.36 -2.32 9.35
C ARG A 21 9.24 -1.12 9.00
N GLU A 22 8.77 -0.19 8.17
CA GLU A 22 9.50 1.05 7.97
C GLU A 22 9.28 2.00 9.15
N ARG A 23 10.05 1.77 10.21
CA ARG A 23 10.24 2.75 11.26
C ARG A 23 11.02 3.93 10.67
N ALA A 24 10.55 5.14 10.95
CA ALA A 24 11.29 6.36 10.69
C ALA A 24 12.63 6.27 11.46
N GLY A 25 13.75 6.35 10.73
CA GLY A 25 15.11 6.30 11.32
C GLY A 25 15.98 5.11 10.92
N ASP A 26 15.42 4.00 10.44
CA ASP A 26 16.26 2.84 10.09
C ASP A 26 17.03 3.07 8.76
N LEU A 27 18.36 3.01 8.80
CA LEU A 27 19.22 3.15 7.61
C LEU A 27 19.13 1.94 6.65
N TRP A 28 18.57 0.83 7.12
CA TRP A 28 18.52 -0.45 6.43
C TRP A 28 17.09 -0.94 6.25
N LEU A 29 16.82 -1.54 5.09
CA LEU A 29 15.56 -2.17 4.73
C LEU A 29 15.80 -3.67 4.50
N ARG A 30 14.88 -4.53 4.95
CA ARG A 30 14.91 -5.96 4.60
C ARG A 30 14.13 -6.17 3.30
N CYS A 31 14.77 -6.73 2.27
CA CYS A 31 14.11 -7.00 1.00
C CYS A 31 13.18 -8.22 1.12
N SER A 32 11.93 -8.12 0.65
CA SER A 32 11.01 -9.28 0.63
C SER A 32 11.33 -10.32 -0.43
N GLY A 33 12.15 -9.97 -1.44
CA GLY A 33 12.51 -10.87 -2.54
C GLY A 33 13.76 -11.72 -2.27
N CYS A 34 14.82 -11.11 -1.74
CA CYS A 34 16.08 -11.82 -1.46
C CYS A 34 16.44 -11.87 0.03
N GLU A 35 15.60 -11.34 0.92
CA GLU A 35 15.79 -11.29 2.38
C GLU A 35 17.01 -10.53 2.91
N GLU A 36 17.85 -10.02 2.02
CA GLU A 36 19.01 -9.21 2.35
C GLU A 36 18.63 -7.85 2.98
N LEU A 37 19.52 -7.37 3.85
CA LEU A 37 19.49 -5.99 4.33
C LEU A 37 20.13 -5.08 3.30
N VAL A 38 19.35 -4.13 2.78
CA VAL A 38 19.79 -3.15 1.78
C VAL A 38 19.73 -1.75 2.37
N PHE A 39 20.68 -0.91 2.00
CA PHE A 39 20.73 0.47 2.47
C PHE A 39 19.58 1.29 1.87
N ARG A 40 18.81 1.98 2.71
CA ARG A 40 17.58 2.68 2.33
C ARG A 40 17.83 3.73 1.23
N GLU A 41 18.93 4.48 1.33
CA GLU A 41 19.26 5.52 0.35
C GLU A 41 19.52 4.94 -1.04
N ARG A 42 20.23 3.80 -1.14
CA ARG A 42 20.45 3.11 -2.42
C ARG A 42 19.14 2.63 -3.05
N VAL A 43 18.20 2.17 -2.24
CA VAL A 43 16.86 1.78 -2.73
C VAL A 43 16.12 3.01 -3.26
N ARG A 44 16.23 4.15 -2.57
CA ARG A 44 15.60 5.42 -2.98
C ARG A 44 16.18 5.95 -4.28
N GLU A 45 17.50 5.97 -4.41
CA GLU A 45 18.23 6.35 -5.64
C GLU A 45 17.87 5.42 -6.80
N ASN A 46 17.63 4.14 -6.51
CA ASN A 46 17.19 3.14 -7.48
C ASN A 46 15.65 3.06 -7.61
N HIS A 47 14.94 4.15 -7.33
CA HIS A 47 13.49 4.30 -7.53
C HIS A 47 12.61 3.22 -6.86
N GLY A 48 13.01 2.78 -5.66
CA GLY A 48 12.27 1.76 -4.90
C GLY A 48 12.52 0.34 -5.40
N ILE A 49 13.64 0.08 -6.07
CA ILE A 49 13.99 -1.24 -6.59
C ILE A 49 15.18 -1.79 -5.80
N CYS A 50 15.08 -3.04 -5.35
CA CYS A 50 16.18 -3.71 -4.67
C CYS A 50 17.41 -3.79 -5.60
N PRO A 51 18.57 -3.22 -5.23
CA PRO A 51 19.76 -3.24 -6.09
C PRO A 51 20.39 -4.64 -6.21
N ARG A 52 19.94 -5.61 -5.41
CA ARG A 52 20.45 -6.99 -5.41
C ARG A 52 19.64 -7.94 -6.29
N CYS A 53 18.31 -7.85 -6.22
CA CYS A 53 17.42 -8.83 -6.86
C CYS A 53 16.33 -8.22 -7.74
N GLY A 54 16.25 -6.89 -7.84
CA GLY A 54 15.25 -6.21 -8.68
C GLY A 54 13.82 -6.23 -8.12
N THR A 55 13.59 -6.79 -6.94
CA THR A 55 12.25 -6.75 -6.30
C THR A 55 11.87 -5.33 -5.92
N TYR A 56 10.63 -4.94 -6.20
CA TYR A 56 10.09 -3.63 -5.88
C TYR A 56 9.75 -3.50 -4.39
N PHE A 57 10.16 -2.38 -3.80
CA PHE A 57 9.67 -1.90 -2.52
C PHE A 57 8.35 -1.15 -2.70
N PHE A 58 7.60 -1.01 -1.60
CA PHE A 58 6.43 -0.16 -1.58
C PHE A 58 6.84 1.29 -1.86
N LEU A 59 6.01 1.99 -2.62
CA LEU A 59 6.12 3.43 -2.82
C LEU A 59 4.77 4.06 -2.51
N THR A 60 4.78 5.15 -1.77
CA THR A 60 3.60 5.97 -1.54
C THR A 60 3.09 6.55 -2.86
N ALA A 61 1.81 6.94 -2.90
CA ALA A 61 1.23 7.59 -4.07
C ALA A 61 2.03 8.84 -4.49
N ARG A 62 2.47 9.64 -3.52
CA ARG A 62 3.26 10.87 -3.77
C ARG A 62 4.63 10.56 -4.36
N GLU A 63 5.33 9.55 -3.84
CA GLU A 63 6.62 9.12 -4.40
C GLU A 63 6.45 8.61 -5.83
N ARG A 64 5.42 7.80 -6.10
CA ARG A 64 5.14 7.31 -7.45
C ARG A 64 4.88 8.45 -8.43
N ILE A 65 4.07 9.43 -8.05
CA ILE A 65 3.77 10.61 -8.87
C ILE A 65 5.06 11.37 -9.19
N ALA A 66 5.91 11.62 -8.19
CA ALA A 66 7.17 12.34 -8.36
C ALA A 66 8.16 11.64 -9.32
N LEU A 67 8.06 10.32 -9.47
CA LEU A 67 8.88 9.56 -10.44
C LEU A 67 8.35 9.62 -11.87
N LEU A 68 7.06 9.92 -12.07
CA LEU A 68 6.40 9.84 -13.37
C LEU A 68 6.27 11.20 -14.08
N VAL A 69 6.27 12.29 -13.30
CA VAL A 69 6.00 13.64 -13.80
C VAL A 69 7.23 14.54 -13.67
N ASP A 70 7.31 15.57 -14.50
CA ASP A 70 8.38 16.55 -14.39
C ASP A 70 8.30 17.29 -13.05
N LYS A 71 9.48 17.61 -12.50
CA LYS A 71 9.58 18.25 -11.19
C LYS A 71 8.78 19.57 -11.17
N GLY A 72 7.83 19.67 -10.25
CA GLY A 72 6.98 20.84 -10.08
C GLY A 72 5.81 20.96 -11.06
N SER A 73 5.67 20.00 -12.00
CA SER A 73 4.56 20.00 -12.97
C SER A 73 3.26 19.41 -12.42
N PHE A 74 3.35 18.58 -11.38
CA PHE A 74 2.17 17.89 -10.85
C PHE A 74 1.16 18.88 -10.26
N ARG A 75 -0.06 18.81 -10.78
CA ARG A 75 -1.21 19.54 -10.26
C ARG A 75 -2.33 18.55 -9.99
N ASP A 76 -2.75 18.48 -8.73
CA ASP A 76 -3.91 17.71 -8.37
C ASP A 76 -5.18 18.38 -8.91
N ILE A 77 -5.96 17.62 -9.70
CA ILE A 77 -7.24 18.05 -10.28
C ILE A 77 -8.42 17.32 -9.63
N SER A 78 -8.15 16.43 -8.68
CA SER A 78 -9.19 15.68 -8.00
C SER A 78 -9.97 16.60 -7.06
N LYS A 79 -11.28 16.39 -7.03
CA LYS A 79 -12.15 17.02 -6.03
C LYS A 79 -11.98 16.26 -4.71
N PRO A 80 -12.13 16.90 -3.54
CA PRO A 80 -12.13 16.20 -2.27
C PRO A 80 -13.31 15.21 -2.25
N ILE A 81 -13.01 13.93 -2.49
CA ILE A 81 -13.95 12.82 -2.41
C ILE A 81 -13.68 12.14 -1.08
N VAL A 82 -14.69 12.07 -0.23
CA VAL A 82 -14.61 11.40 1.07
C VAL A 82 -15.44 10.12 1.04
N ALA A 83 -14.94 9.08 1.68
CA ALA A 83 -15.68 7.83 1.79
C ALA A 83 -16.86 7.99 2.77
N GLY A 84 -18.06 7.63 2.32
CA GLY A 84 -19.26 7.53 3.17
C GLY A 84 -19.48 6.12 3.70
N ASP A 85 -20.41 5.97 4.66
CA ASP A 85 -20.81 4.67 5.22
C ASP A 85 -22.33 4.42 5.09
N PRO A 86 -22.86 4.26 3.87
CA PRO A 86 -24.29 4.05 3.66
C PRO A 86 -24.80 2.72 4.22
N LEU A 87 -23.91 1.73 4.38
CA LEU A 87 -24.24 0.41 4.89
C LEU A 87 -24.18 0.32 6.42
N ARG A 88 -23.66 1.35 7.09
CA ARG A 88 -23.33 1.33 8.53
C ARG A 88 -22.51 0.09 8.86
N PHE A 89 -21.48 -0.17 8.06
CA PHE A 89 -20.78 -1.44 8.07
C PHE A 89 -19.92 -1.59 9.33
N VAL A 90 -20.06 -2.73 10.00
CA VAL A 90 -19.28 -3.07 11.20
C VAL A 90 -18.71 -4.48 11.04
N ASP A 91 -17.38 -4.60 11.19
CA ASP A 91 -16.72 -5.90 11.31
C ASP A 91 -16.24 -6.13 12.76
N ARG A 92 -14.93 -6.32 12.98
CA ARG A 92 -14.30 -6.22 14.30
C ARG A 92 -14.26 -4.77 14.80
N LYS A 93 -14.29 -3.79 13.89
CA LYS A 93 -14.35 -2.35 14.15
C LYS A 93 -15.36 -1.70 13.19
N PRO A 94 -16.04 -0.60 13.57
CA PRO A 94 -16.84 0.18 12.64
C PRO A 94 -16.01 0.68 11.45
N TYR A 95 -16.60 0.73 10.25
CA TYR A 95 -15.90 1.21 9.07
C TYR A 95 -15.36 2.64 9.23
N GLN A 96 -16.12 3.51 9.89
CA GLN A 96 -15.70 4.89 10.16
C GLN A 96 -14.43 4.96 11.03
N GLU A 97 -14.26 4.06 11.99
CA GLU A 97 -13.05 3.99 12.81
C GLU A 97 -11.84 3.58 11.96
N ARG A 98 -12.01 2.56 11.11
CA ARG A 98 -10.96 2.11 10.18
C ARG A 98 -10.55 3.20 9.18
N LEU A 99 -11.53 3.95 8.67
CA LEU A 99 -11.29 5.06 7.75
C LEU A 99 -10.44 6.13 8.43
N ARG A 100 -10.82 6.53 9.65
CA ARG A 100 -10.08 7.52 10.44
C ARG A 100 -8.65 7.05 10.73
N GLU A 101 -8.46 5.81 11.19
CA GLU A 101 -7.13 5.25 11.46
C GLU A 101 -6.25 5.24 10.20
N ALA A 102 -6.82 4.90 9.04
CA ALA A 102 -6.09 4.89 7.78
C ALA A 102 -5.69 6.31 7.32
N GLN A 103 -6.60 7.28 7.45
CA GLN A 103 -6.32 8.69 7.15
C GLN A 103 -5.23 9.24 8.06
N GLU A 104 -5.30 8.99 9.37
CA GLU A 104 -4.27 9.39 10.34
C GLU A 104 -2.92 8.74 10.02
N LYS A 105 -2.91 7.44 9.70
CA LYS A 105 -1.68 6.71 9.38
C LYS A 105 -1.00 7.17 8.08
N THR A 106 -1.79 7.55 7.08
CA THR A 106 -1.27 7.87 5.73
C THR A 106 -1.12 9.36 5.47
N GLY A 107 -1.79 10.21 6.26
CA GLY A 107 -1.90 11.65 6.00
C GLY A 107 -2.66 11.96 4.71
N LEU A 108 -3.48 11.02 4.22
CA LEU A 108 -4.37 11.18 3.08
C LEU A 108 -5.80 11.39 3.58
N LEU A 109 -6.56 12.22 2.86
CA LEU A 109 -7.98 12.48 3.11
C LEU A 109 -8.87 11.42 2.46
#